data_AF-E4YTD4-F1
#
_entry.id   AF-E4YTD4-F1
#
_cell.length_a   1.000
_cell.length_b   1.000
_cell.length_c   1.000
_cell.angle_alpha   90.00
_cell.angle_beta   90.00
_cell.angle_gamma   90.00
#
_symmetry.space_group_name_H-M   'P 1'
#
loop_
_entity.id
_entity.type
_entity.pdbx_description
1 polymer ?
#
loop_
_entity_poly.entity_id
_entity_poly.type
_entity_poly.pdbx_seq_one_letter_code
_entity_poly.pdbx_strand_id
1 'polypeptide(L)'
;MELFLVKFQRYWKKPIPRAVRSSRKLLDLFAAIKNNQFAICDEESGDYDVGSAVYIDHALVNHSCRPNAYPVFNKTNMIFKALRKIEPGEEITHAYTDTISPIQERREYLNDVWRFMCNCPGCTKSNEIDRKKLLNNEGNVIKNSDPIWKSAQTMVSDMVEFKKKKEWSLMKEAAQGWLARKFLPEQNIFWIRLNEYAFKAGFETEDSDLCLSTGASLIVAYKEVSLR
;
A
#
# COMPACT_ATOMS: atom_id res chain seq x y z
N MET A 1 -27.90 -4.77 -9.03
CA MET A 1 -28.31 -3.45 -8.48
C MET A 1 -29.45 -3.55 -7.49
N GLU A 2 -30.52 -4.29 -7.77
CA GLU A 2 -31.67 -4.43 -6.86
C GLU A 2 -31.30 -4.95 -5.47
N LEU A 3 -30.44 -5.97 -5.39
CA LEU A 3 -29.97 -6.53 -4.10
C LEU A 3 -29.19 -5.52 -3.23
N PHE A 4 -28.47 -4.57 -3.84
CA PHE A 4 -27.75 -3.51 -3.12
C PHE A 4 -28.73 -2.46 -2.58
N LEU A 5 -29.69 -2.03 -3.42
CA LEU A 5 -30.71 -1.03 -3.05
C LEU A 5 -31.68 -1.54 -1.98
N VAL A 6 -32.06 -2.82 -2.02
CA VAL A 6 -32.95 -3.44 -1.02
C VAL A 6 -32.28 -3.53 0.36
N LYS A 7 -30.97 -3.83 0.43
CA LYS A 7 -30.22 -3.76 1.69
C LYS A 7 -30.07 -2.32 2.18
N PHE A 8 -29.85 -1.35 1.28
CA PHE A 8 -29.69 0.07 1.62
C PHE A 8 -30.95 0.67 2.27
N GLN A 9 -32.15 0.36 1.76
CA GLN A 9 -33.43 0.79 2.35
C GLN A 9 -33.69 0.21 3.75
N ARG A 10 -33.21 -1.01 4.02
CA ARG A 10 -33.43 -1.68 5.30
C ARG A 10 -32.65 -1.02 6.46
N TYR A 11 -31.51 -0.40 6.17
CA TYR A 11 -30.68 0.29 7.17
C TYR A 11 -30.93 1.81 7.25
N TRP A 12 -31.35 2.44 6.15
CA TRP A 12 -31.62 3.89 6.11
C TRP A 12 -33.11 4.17 5.94
N LYS A 13 -33.80 4.52 7.04
CA LYS A 13 -35.22 4.96 7.06
C LYS A 13 -35.46 6.35 6.41
N LYS A 14 -34.51 6.87 5.65
CA LYS A 14 -34.63 8.16 4.97
C LYS A 14 -34.97 7.94 3.49
N PRO A 15 -35.79 8.81 2.87
CA PRO A 15 -36.09 8.70 1.46
C PRO A 15 -34.80 8.67 0.64
N ILE A 16 -34.75 7.78 -0.35
CA ILE A 16 -33.63 7.72 -1.30
C ILE A 16 -33.45 9.14 -1.87
N PRO A 17 -32.24 9.73 -1.83
CA PRO A 17 -31.99 11.03 -2.44
C PRO A 17 -32.53 11.02 -3.87
N ARG A 18 -33.24 12.08 -4.28
CA ARG A 18 -33.78 12.18 -5.65
C ARG A 18 -32.69 11.82 -6.65
N ALA A 19 -33.00 10.88 -7.55
CA ALA A 19 -32.05 10.38 -8.55
C ALA A 19 -31.32 11.54 -9.25
N VAL A 20 -30.00 11.45 -9.36
CA VAL A 20 -29.18 12.43 -10.07
C VAL A 20 -29.55 12.37 -11.56
N ARG A 21 -30.31 13.35 -12.06
CA ARG A 21 -30.83 13.36 -13.45
C ARG A 21 -29.84 13.89 -14.49
N SER A 22 -28.66 14.33 -14.08
CA SER A 22 -27.63 14.89 -14.97
C SER A 22 -26.41 13.98 -14.97
N SER A 23 -26.01 13.50 -16.15
CA SER A 23 -24.80 12.70 -16.31
C SER A 23 -23.56 13.43 -15.80
N ARG A 24 -23.50 14.77 -15.95
CA ARG A 24 -22.40 15.58 -15.41
C ARG A 24 -22.33 15.51 -13.89
N LYS A 25 -23.45 15.75 -13.20
CA LYS A 25 -23.51 15.67 -11.73
C LYS A 25 -23.19 14.27 -11.22
N LEU A 26 -23.56 13.24 -11.97
CA LEU A 26 -23.23 11.86 -11.63
C LEU A 26 -21.72 11.61 -11.76
N LEU A 27 -21.08 12.09 -12.84
CA LEU A 27 -19.63 12.02 -13.01
C LEU A 27 -18.88 12.79 -11.91
N ASP A 28 -19.39 13.97 -11.52
CA ASP A 28 -18.82 14.76 -10.43
C ASP A 28 -18.86 13.99 -9.10
N LEU A 29 -20.00 13.34 -8.82
CA LEU A 29 -20.16 12.52 -7.63
C LEU A 29 -19.22 11.31 -7.65
N PHE A 30 -19.08 10.62 -8.78
CA PHE A 30 -18.14 9.51 -8.89
C PHE A 30 -16.69 9.96 -8.71
N ALA A 31 -16.30 11.09 -9.30
CA ALA A 31 -14.97 11.67 -9.10
C ALA A 31 -14.73 12.03 -7.64
N ALA A 32 -15.73 12.63 -6.97
CA ALA A 32 -15.66 12.96 -5.55
C ALA A 32 -15.54 11.69 -4.69
N ILE A 33 -16.38 10.67 -4.89
CA ILE A 33 -16.27 9.42 -4.13
C ILE A 33 -14.90 8.77 -4.36
N LYS A 34 -14.48 8.63 -5.61
CA LYS A 34 -13.21 7.98 -5.96
C LYS A 34 -11.99 8.70 -5.36
N ASN A 35 -12.04 10.02 -5.21
CA ASN A 35 -10.97 10.83 -4.62
C ASN A 35 -11.09 11.06 -3.11
N ASN A 36 -12.11 10.51 -2.44
CA ASN A 36 -12.31 10.75 -1.00
C ASN A 36 -12.72 9.49 -0.23
N GLN A 37 -12.73 8.34 -0.91
CA GLN A 37 -13.01 7.05 -0.27
C GLN A 37 -11.77 6.50 0.44
N PHE A 38 -12.01 5.79 1.52
CA PHE A 38 -11.02 5.07 2.30
C PHE A 38 -11.34 3.57 2.23
N ALA A 39 -10.32 2.76 1.96
CA ALA A 39 -10.40 1.33 2.22
C ALA A 39 -10.43 1.10 3.74
N ILE A 40 -11.42 0.37 4.22
CA ILE A 40 -11.53 -0.03 5.62
C ILE A 40 -10.64 -1.25 5.80
N CYS A 41 -9.74 -1.16 6.77
CA CYS A 41 -8.90 -2.27 7.20
C CYS A 41 -9.43 -2.82 8.53
N ASP A 42 -9.27 -4.12 8.74
CA ASP A 42 -9.49 -4.77 10.02
C ASP A 42 -8.14 -5.16 10.63
N GLU A 43 -7.72 -4.40 11.65
CA GLU A 43 -6.43 -4.62 12.32
C GLU A 43 -6.40 -5.95 13.11
N GLU A 44 -7.54 -6.51 13.52
CA GLU A 44 -7.60 -7.76 14.28
C GLU A 44 -7.38 -8.99 13.38
N SER A 45 -7.95 -8.98 12.18
CA SER A 45 -7.77 -10.05 11.19
C SER A 45 -6.57 -9.84 10.27
N GLY A 46 -6.04 -8.62 10.19
CA GLY A 46 -4.98 -8.23 9.25
C GLY A 46 -5.48 -8.06 7.81
N ASP A 47 -6.80 -8.03 7.58
CA ASP A 47 -7.39 -7.81 6.26
C ASP A 47 -7.49 -6.32 5.94
N TYR A 48 -6.81 -5.88 4.89
CA TYR A 48 -6.72 -4.47 4.51
C TYR A 48 -7.83 -3.98 3.55
N ASP A 49 -8.79 -4.84 3.20
CA ASP A 49 -9.87 -4.51 2.25
C ASP A 49 -11.19 -5.20 2.65
N VAL A 50 -11.71 -4.82 3.82
CA VAL A 50 -13.01 -5.33 4.30
C VAL A 50 -14.19 -4.49 3.82
N GLY A 51 -13.94 -3.31 3.24
CA GLY A 51 -14.96 -2.43 2.67
C GLY A 51 -14.41 -1.07 2.25
N SER A 52 -15.31 -0.21 1.75
CA SER A 52 -15.00 1.17 1.38
C SER A 52 -16.02 2.13 1.97
N ALA A 53 -15.57 3.28 2.47
CA ALA A 53 -16.42 4.33 3.02
C ALA A 53 -15.88 5.73 2.72
N VAL A 54 -16.77 6.72 2.75
CA VAL A 54 -16.42 8.14 2.64
C VAL A 54 -16.57 8.78 4.03
N TYR A 55 -15.48 9.33 4.54
CA TYR A 55 -15.42 10.03 5.81
C TYR A 55 -15.20 11.52 5.54
N ILE A 56 -16.29 12.29 5.51
CA ILE A 56 -16.29 13.67 5.00
C ILE A 56 -15.20 14.54 5.67
N ASP A 57 -15.12 14.52 7.00
CA ASP A 57 -14.14 15.33 7.73
C ASP A 57 -12.70 14.85 7.52
N HIS A 58 -12.51 13.54 7.29
CA HIS A 58 -11.20 12.94 7.15
C HIS A 58 -10.65 13.06 5.73
N ALA A 59 -11.53 13.21 4.74
CA ALA A 59 -11.18 13.47 3.35
C ALA A 59 -10.45 14.80 3.14
N LEU A 60 -10.44 15.69 4.15
CA LEU A 60 -9.66 16.93 4.16
C LEU A 60 -8.18 16.70 4.44
N VAL A 61 -7.78 15.54 4.96
CA VAL A 61 -6.40 15.28 5.39
C VAL A 61 -5.52 14.98 4.17
N ASN A 62 -4.58 15.86 3.88
CA ASN A 62 -3.70 15.76 2.72
C ASN A 62 -2.63 14.67 2.83
N HIS A 63 -2.00 14.40 1.70
CA HIS A 63 -0.92 13.44 1.59
C HIS A 63 0.45 13.97 2.04
N SER A 64 1.19 13.14 2.79
CA SER A 64 2.66 13.23 2.91
C SER A 64 3.27 11.83 2.89
N CYS A 65 4.39 11.66 2.17
CA CYS A 65 5.21 10.43 2.25
C CYS A 65 5.93 10.30 3.60
N ARG A 66 5.99 11.38 4.39
CA ARG A 66 6.40 11.38 5.79
C ARG A 66 5.23 11.92 6.63
N PRO A 67 4.17 11.12 6.83
CA PRO A 67 2.96 11.58 7.49
C PRO A 67 3.18 11.84 8.98
N ASN A 68 2.29 12.61 9.59
CA ASN A 68 2.27 12.83 11.03
C ASN A 68 1.03 12.20 11.71
N ALA A 69 0.11 11.63 10.94
CA ALA A 69 -1.02 10.85 11.42
C ALA A 69 -1.26 9.59 10.58
N TYR A 70 -1.92 8.60 11.16
CA TYR A 70 -2.32 7.36 10.49
C TYR A 70 -3.79 7.01 10.81
N PRO A 71 -4.61 6.60 9.82
CA PRO A 71 -5.98 6.21 10.06
C PRO A 71 -6.03 4.84 10.73
N VAL A 72 -6.79 4.73 11.83
CA VAL A 72 -7.07 3.49 12.54
C VAL A 72 -8.57 3.24 12.47
N PHE A 73 -8.93 1.99 12.23
CA PHE A 73 -10.31 1.57 12.08
C PHE A 73 -10.75 0.71 13.28
N ASN A 74 -11.90 1.06 13.85
CA ASN A 74 -12.67 0.18 14.70
C ASN A 74 -13.97 -0.12 13.98
N LYS A 75 -14.01 -1.26 13.28
CA LYS A 75 -15.09 -1.60 12.34
C LYS A 75 -15.24 -0.48 11.30
N THR A 76 -16.40 0.19 11.27
CA THR A 76 -16.67 1.29 10.33
C THR A 76 -16.25 2.67 10.85
N ASN A 77 -15.80 2.77 12.11
CA ASN A 77 -15.37 4.04 12.68
C ASN A 77 -13.89 4.27 12.40
N MET A 78 -13.55 5.39 11.78
CA MET A 78 -12.17 5.79 11.50
C MET A 78 -11.76 6.92 12.45
N ILE A 79 -10.54 6.84 12.97
CA ILE A 79 -9.89 7.91 13.72
C ILE A 79 -8.47 8.12 13.20
N PHE A 80 -7.95 9.34 13.25
CA PHE A 80 -6.52 9.57 13.04
C PHE A 80 -5.77 9.50 14.37
N LYS A 81 -4.74 8.66 14.44
CA LYS A 81 -3.77 8.69 15.54
C LYS A 81 -2.50 9.42 15.09
N ALA A 82 -2.02 10.32 15.94
CA ALA A 82 -0.75 11.01 15.69
C ALA A 82 0.41 10.01 15.77
N LEU A 83 1.32 10.06 14.80
CA LEU A 83 2.54 9.25 14.74
C LEU A 83 3.72 9.89 15.48
N ARG A 84 3.63 11.20 15.74
CA ARG A 84 4.60 12.02 16.47
C ARG A 84 3.89 13.24 17.04
N LYS A 85 4.61 14.05 17.80
CA LYS A 85 4.12 15.38 18.20
C LYS A 85 3.80 16.22 16.94
N ILE A 86 2.65 16.87 16.96
CA ILE A 86 2.17 17.80 15.93
C ILE A 86 2.11 19.18 16.59
N GLU A 87 2.85 20.14 16.06
CA GLU A 87 2.90 21.49 16.64
C GLU A 87 1.67 22.33 16.19
N PRO A 88 1.26 23.35 16.98
CA PRO A 88 0.20 24.26 16.56
C PRO A 88 0.49 24.90 15.19
N GLY A 89 -0.50 24.85 14.29
CA GLY A 89 -0.37 25.35 12.91
C GLY A 89 0.29 24.37 11.94
N GLU A 90 0.77 23.22 12.40
CA GLU A 90 1.24 22.15 11.51
C GLU A 90 0.06 21.43 10.85
N GLU A 91 0.12 21.23 9.54
CA GLU A 91 -0.90 20.48 8.80
C GLU A 91 -0.89 19.00 9.18
N ILE A 92 -2.07 18.43 9.43
CA ILE A 92 -2.24 16.99 9.63
C ILE A 92 -2.19 16.30 8.26
N THR A 93 -1.35 15.28 8.13
CA THR A 93 -1.16 14.54 6.87
C THR A 93 -1.09 13.03 7.09
N HIS A 94 -1.54 12.26 6.10
CA HIS A 94 -1.40 10.79 6.08
C HIS A 94 -0.81 10.29 4.75
N ALA A 95 -0.40 9.02 4.69
CA ALA A 95 0.10 8.42 3.47
C ALA A 95 -1.06 7.89 2.61
N TYR A 96 -1.11 8.27 1.33
CA TYR A 96 -2.08 7.79 0.32
C TYR A 96 -1.50 6.62 -0.50
N THR A 97 -0.23 6.32 -0.28
CA THR A 97 0.57 5.34 -1.00
C THR A 97 1.50 4.66 -0.02
N ASP A 98 2.08 3.54 -0.43
CA ASP A 98 3.08 2.85 0.37
C ASP A 98 4.38 3.67 0.45
N THR A 99 4.73 4.05 1.68
CA THR A 99 5.96 4.83 1.98
C THR A 99 7.24 4.02 1.80
N ILE A 100 7.15 2.68 1.72
CA ILE A 100 8.28 1.78 1.48
C ILE A 100 8.70 1.80 0.01
N SER A 101 7.79 2.03 -0.93
CA SER A 101 8.14 2.18 -2.35
C SER A 101 9.13 3.33 -2.61
N PRO A 102 9.98 3.26 -3.65
CA PRO A 102 10.88 4.35 -4.06
C PRO A 102 10.13 5.65 -4.44
N ILE A 103 10.81 6.80 -4.36
CA ILE A 103 10.21 8.13 -4.65
C ILE A 103 9.53 8.16 -6.02
N GLN A 104 10.20 7.58 -7.02
CA GLN A 104 9.66 7.55 -8.39
C GLN A 104 8.34 6.80 -8.45
N GLU A 105 8.28 5.57 -7.93
CA GLU A 105 7.05 4.77 -7.91
C GLU A 105 5.92 5.46 -7.12
N ARG A 106 6.25 6.09 -5.97
CA ARG A 106 5.25 6.85 -5.20
C ARG A 106 4.69 8.03 -5.99
N ARG A 107 5.53 8.78 -6.70
CA ARG A 107 5.09 9.93 -7.52
C ARG A 107 4.26 9.49 -8.71
N GLU A 108 4.68 8.43 -9.39
CA GLU A 108 3.91 7.83 -10.50
C GLU A 108 2.53 7.40 -10.01
N TYR A 109 2.46 6.64 -8.90
CA TYR A 109 1.19 6.22 -8.30
C TYR A 109 0.30 7.40 -7.89
N LEU A 110 0.86 8.41 -7.22
CA LEU A 110 0.09 9.59 -6.79
C LEU A 110 -0.41 10.42 -7.98
N ASN A 111 0.37 10.52 -9.05
CA ASN A 111 -0.07 11.19 -10.27
C ASN A 111 -1.15 10.39 -11.00
N ASP A 112 -1.03 9.06 -11.06
CA ASP A 112 -1.97 8.21 -11.78
C ASP A 112 -3.30 8.08 -11.05
N VAL A 113 -3.26 7.93 -9.74
CA VAL A 113 -4.45 7.81 -8.91
C VAL A 113 -4.97 9.19 -8.53
N TRP A 114 -4.18 10.05 -7.91
CA TRP A 114 -4.66 11.27 -7.25
C TRP A 114 -4.42 12.56 -8.06
N ARG A 115 -3.72 12.47 -9.21
CA ARG A 115 -3.51 13.57 -10.15
C ARG A 115 -2.72 14.75 -9.57
N PHE A 116 -1.77 14.47 -8.67
CA PHE A 116 -0.83 15.48 -8.17
C PHE A 116 0.60 14.93 -8.04
N MET A 117 1.57 15.84 -7.98
CA MET A 117 2.98 15.53 -7.76
C MET A 117 3.38 15.86 -6.32
N CYS A 118 3.87 14.87 -5.58
CA CYS A 118 4.24 15.07 -4.17
C CYS A 118 5.62 15.73 -4.01
N ASN A 119 5.64 16.82 -3.23
CA ASN A 119 6.84 17.60 -2.87
C ASN A 119 7.07 17.64 -1.34
N CYS A 120 6.49 16.70 -0.58
CA CYS A 120 6.65 16.64 0.87
C CYS A 120 8.11 16.38 1.29
N PRO A 121 8.46 16.52 2.59
CA PRO A 121 9.81 16.23 3.09
C PRO A 121 10.32 14.83 2.76
N GLY A 122 9.45 13.81 2.68
CA GLY A 122 9.84 12.45 2.29
C GLY A 122 10.18 12.28 0.80
N CYS A 123 9.84 13.26 -0.04
CA CYS A 123 10.21 13.30 -1.46
C CYS A 123 11.31 14.32 -1.78
N THR A 124 11.64 15.21 -0.83
CA THR A 124 12.61 16.31 -1.04
C THR A 124 13.86 16.20 -0.16
N LYS A 125 13.77 15.57 1.03
CA LYS A 125 14.92 15.37 1.93
C LYS A 125 15.55 13.99 1.74
N SER A 126 16.88 14.00 1.62
CA SER A 126 17.82 12.86 1.58
C SER A 126 17.36 11.60 0.82
N ASN A 127 17.90 11.49 -0.40
CA ASN A 127 17.83 10.31 -1.25
C ASN A 127 18.52 9.07 -0.64
N GLU A 128 19.14 9.11 0.54
CA GLU A 128 19.90 7.94 1.03
C GLU A 128 18.99 6.74 1.32
N ILE A 129 17.86 6.95 1.99
CA ILE A 129 16.89 5.88 2.26
C ILE A 129 16.32 5.38 0.94
N ASP A 130 15.99 6.28 0.01
CA ASP A 130 15.45 5.90 -1.30
C ASP A 130 16.48 5.16 -2.16
N ARG A 131 17.75 5.56 -2.06
CA ARG A 131 18.90 4.92 -2.72
C ARG A 131 19.09 3.50 -2.20
N LYS A 132 18.99 3.28 -0.88
CA LYS A 132 19.09 1.94 -0.25
C LYS A 132 18.07 0.96 -0.83
N LYS A 133 16.86 1.44 -1.12
CA LYS A 133 15.79 0.63 -1.73
C LYS A 133 16.12 0.12 -3.13
N LEU A 134 17.11 0.71 -3.79
CA LEU A 134 17.48 0.41 -5.18
C LEU A 134 18.91 -0.10 -5.31
N LEU A 135 19.57 -0.55 -4.24
CA LEU A 135 20.92 -1.09 -4.32
C LEU A 135 20.94 -2.54 -4.79
N ASN A 136 21.99 -2.92 -5.53
CA ASN A 136 22.40 -4.30 -5.69
C ASN A 136 23.42 -4.71 -4.60
N ASN A 137 23.89 -5.95 -4.66
CA ASN A 137 24.85 -6.49 -3.69
C ASN A 137 26.21 -5.79 -3.73
N GLU A 138 26.57 -5.15 -4.84
CA GLU A 138 27.80 -4.35 -4.96
C GLU A 138 27.62 -2.91 -4.44
N GLY A 139 26.44 -2.53 -3.95
CA GLY A 139 26.16 -1.19 -3.43
C GLY A 139 25.87 -0.14 -4.50
N ASN A 140 25.64 -0.56 -5.74
CA ASN A 140 25.29 0.30 -6.87
C ASN A 140 23.76 0.40 -7.05
N VAL A 141 23.28 1.56 -7.47
CA VAL A 141 21.84 1.75 -7.77
C VAL A 141 21.49 1.06 -9.07
N ILE A 142 20.56 0.11 -9.01
CA ILE A 142 20.02 -0.57 -10.20
C ILE A 142 19.08 0.37 -10.96
N LYS A 143 19.21 0.38 -12.29
CA LYS A 143 18.41 1.16 -13.23
C LYS A 143 17.53 0.23 -14.05
N ASN A 144 16.49 0.78 -14.66
CA ASN A 144 15.52 0.03 -15.47
C ASN A 144 16.15 -0.72 -16.66
N SER A 145 17.32 -0.28 -17.13
CA SER A 145 18.09 -0.94 -18.20
C SER A 145 18.82 -2.20 -17.75
N ASP A 146 19.08 -2.35 -16.45
CA ASP A 146 19.99 -3.37 -15.93
C ASP A 146 19.35 -4.76 -15.97
N PRO A 147 20.13 -5.82 -16.28
CA PRO A 147 19.62 -7.19 -16.26
C PRO A 147 19.00 -7.58 -14.91
N ILE A 148 19.62 -7.15 -13.80
CA ILE A 148 19.14 -7.41 -12.44
C ILE A 148 17.75 -6.80 -12.23
N TRP A 149 17.53 -5.57 -12.71
CA TRP A 149 16.22 -4.91 -12.63
C TRP A 149 15.16 -5.71 -13.37
N LYS A 150 15.44 -6.14 -14.60
CA LYS A 150 14.51 -6.96 -15.40
C LYS A 150 14.19 -8.28 -14.71
N SER A 151 15.20 -8.98 -14.17
CA SER A 151 14.99 -10.20 -13.40
C SER A 151 14.13 -9.98 -12.16
N ALA A 152 14.36 -8.88 -11.43
CA ALA A 152 13.58 -8.52 -10.26
C ALA A 152 12.12 -8.19 -10.62
N GLN A 153 11.89 -7.51 -11.75
CA GLN A 153 10.54 -7.25 -12.27
C GLN A 153 9.81 -8.53 -12.67
N THR A 154 10.47 -9.44 -13.39
CA THR A 154 9.89 -10.74 -13.75
C THR A 154 9.52 -11.52 -12.49
N MET A 155 10.42 -11.61 -11.51
CA MET A 155 10.16 -12.24 -10.22
C MET A 155 8.90 -11.68 -9.55
N VAL A 156 8.79 -10.35 -9.41
CA VAL A 156 7.60 -9.73 -8.79
C VAL A 156 6.34 -9.98 -9.62
N SER A 157 6.43 -9.91 -10.95
CA SER A 157 5.32 -10.20 -11.86
C SER A 157 4.78 -11.63 -11.68
N ASP A 158 5.68 -12.61 -11.60
CA ASP A 158 5.31 -14.02 -11.38
C ASP A 158 4.60 -14.18 -10.03
N MET A 159 5.12 -13.57 -8.96
CA MET A 159 4.48 -13.61 -7.64
C MET A 159 3.08 -12.98 -7.63
N VAL A 160 2.90 -11.85 -8.33
CA VAL A 160 1.58 -11.22 -8.51
C VAL A 160 0.61 -12.17 -9.22
N GLU A 161 1.07 -12.86 -10.27
CA GLU A 161 0.25 -13.80 -11.03
C GLU A 161 -0.15 -15.01 -10.17
N PHE A 162 0.79 -15.62 -9.45
CA PHE A 162 0.50 -16.74 -8.55
C PHE A 162 -0.49 -16.34 -7.45
N LYS A 163 -0.29 -15.17 -6.83
CA LYS A 163 -1.22 -14.63 -5.82
C LYS A 163 -2.62 -14.44 -6.40
N LYS A 164 -2.73 -13.90 -7.61
CA LYS A 164 -4.01 -13.69 -8.28
C LYS A 164 -4.75 -15.00 -8.55
N LYS A 165 -4.03 -16.06 -8.94
CA LYS A 165 -4.58 -17.40 -9.18
C LYS A 165 -4.75 -18.23 -7.91
N LYS A 166 -4.28 -17.74 -6.75
CA LYS A 166 -4.21 -18.48 -5.48
C LYS A 166 -3.39 -19.77 -5.58
N GLU A 167 -2.36 -19.76 -6.43
CA GLU A 167 -1.43 -20.89 -6.62
C GLU A 167 -0.35 -20.86 -5.53
N TRP A 168 -0.75 -21.02 -4.27
CA TRP A 168 0.11 -20.77 -3.11
C TRP A 168 1.35 -21.67 -3.05
N SER A 169 1.21 -22.95 -3.40
CA SER A 169 2.34 -23.88 -3.44
C SER A 169 3.37 -23.51 -4.50
N LEU A 170 2.93 -23.10 -5.70
CA LEU A 170 3.83 -22.63 -6.77
C LEU A 170 4.51 -21.32 -6.38
N MET A 171 3.75 -20.39 -5.78
CA MET A 171 4.29 -19.13 -5.27
C MET A 171 5.38 -19.40 -4.22
N LYS A 172 5.15 -20.37 -3.32
CA LYS A 172 6.13 -20.77 -2.30
C LYS A 172 7.41 -21.31 -2.92
N GLU A 173 7.31 -22.30 -3.79
CA GLU A 173 8.47 -22.94 -4.43
C GLU A 173 9.30 -21.92 -5.23
N ALA A 174 8.62 -21.09 -6.01
CA ALA A 174 9.28 -20.04 -6.79
C ALA A 174 9.95 -19.00 -5.87
N ALA A 175 9.27 -18.54 -4.82
CA ALA A 175 9.83 -17.57 -3.88
C ALA A 175 11.05 -18.12 -3.13
N GLN A 176 11.00 -19.37 -2.65
CA GLN A 176 12.16 -20.04 -2.03
C GLN A 176 13.33 -20.16 -3.01
N GLY A 177 13.05 -20.49 -4.27
CA GLY A 177 14.06 -20.53 -5.33
C GLY A 177 14.75 -19.17 -5.56
N TRP A 178 14.01 -18.06 -5.51
CA TRP A 178 14.58 -16.71 -5.59
C TRP A 178 15.35 -16.31 -4.32
N LEU A 179 14.81 -16.62 -3.14
CA LEU A 179 15.45 -16.33 -1.85
C LEU A 179 16.80 -17.06 -1.71
N ALA A 180 16.89 -18.29 -2.21
CA ALA A 180 18.14 -19.05 -2.21
C ALA A 180 19.27 -18.39 -3.02
N ARG A 181 18.94 -17.55 -4.01
CA ARG A 181 19.93 -16.86 -4.87
C ARG A 181 20.57 -15.66 -4.20
N LYS A 182 19.92 -15.05 -3.20
CA LYS A 182 20.39 -13.83 -2.51
C LYS A 182 20.91 -12.75 -3.47
N PHE A 183 20.20 -12.54 -4.57
CA PHE A 183 20.68 -11.71 -5.69
C PHE A 183 20.49 -10.19 -5.48
N LEU A 184 19.81 -9.80 -4.40
CA LEU A 184 19.61 -8.41 -3.97
C LEU A 184 19.78 -8.30 -2.45
N PRO A 185 20.18 -7.12 -1.94
CA PRO A 185 20.34 -6.88 -0.51
C PRO A 185 18.99 -6.74 0.20
N GLU A 186 18.99 -6.91 1.52
CA GLU A 186 17.77 -6.94 2.34
C GLU A 186 16.93 -5.66 2.26
N GLN A 187 17.58 -4.51 2.09
CA GLN A 187 16.93 -3.20 1.99
C GLN A 187 16.30 -2.95 0.61
N ASN A 188 16.62 -3.76 -0.40
CA ASN A 188 16.12 -3.54 -1.74
C ASN A 188 14.60 -3.79 -1.80
N ILE A 189 13.85 -2.90 -2.47
CA ILE A 189 12.40 -2.99 -2.55
C ILE A 189 11.90 -4.30 -3.17
N PHE A 190 12.59 -4.82 -4.19
CA PHE A 190 12.20 -6.08 -4.81
C PHE A 190 12.45 -7.27 -3.89
N TRP A 191 13.49 -7.20 -3.05
CA TRP A 191 13.78 -8.21 -2.04
C TRP A 191 12.74 -8.21 -0.92
N ILE A 192 12.34 -7.02 -0.45
CA ILE A 192 11.26 -6.86 0.53
C ILE A 192 9.96 -7.45 -0.03
N ARG A 193 9.57 -7.08 -1.25
CA ARG A 193 8.38 -7.63 -1.93
C ARG A 193 8.43 -9.14 -2.06
N LEU A 194 9.58 -9.71 -2.44
CA LEU A 194 9.76 -11.17 -2.48
C LEU A 194 9.49 -11.82 -1.13
N ASN A 195 10.02 -11.25 -0.04
CA ASN A 195 9.80 -11.77 1.30
C ASN A 195 8.33 -11.63 1.73
N GLU A 196 7.61 -10.58 1.33
CA GLU A 196 6.17 -10.45 1.59
C GLU A 196 5.36 -11.54 0.87
N TYR A 197 5.68 -11.83 -0.39
CA TYR A 197 5.06 -12.93 -1.11
C TYR A 197 5.40 -14.28 -0.48
N ALA A 198 6.67 -14.50 -0.11
CA ALA A 198 7.11 -15.72 0.55
C ALA A 198 6.39 -15.92 1.90
N PHE A 199 6.26 -14.86 2.70
CA PHE A 199 5.53 -14.87 3.96
C PHE A 199 4.05 -15.25 3.75
N LYS A 200 3.39 -14.63 2.77
CA LYS A 200 2.00 -14.94 2.44
C LYS A 200 1.83 -16.37 1.93
N ALA A 201 2.73 -16.85 1.07
CA ALA A 201 2.73 -18.23 0.58
C ALA A 201 2.92 -19.23 1.73
N GLY A 202 3.85 -18.92 2.65
CA GLY A 202 4.07 -19.73 3.85
C GLY A 202 2.81 -19.81 4.71
N PHE A 203 2.15 -18.67 4.94
CA PHE A 203 0.93 -18.61 5.75
C PHE A 203 -0.19 -19.46 5.14
N GLU A 204 -0.45 -19.30 3.83
CA GLU A 204 -1.50 -20.04 3.12
C GLU A 204 -1.19 -21.53 2.94
N THR A 205 0.08 -21.94 3.05
CA THR A 205 0.50 -23.34 2.97
C THR A 205 0.88 -23.94 4.33
N GLU A 206 0.58 -23.23 5.42
CA GLU A 206 0.86 -23.63 6.81
C GLU A 206 2.36 -23.92 7.09
N ASP A 207 3.25 -23.28 6.34
CA ASP A 207 4.71 -23.40 6.44
C ASP A 207 5.26 -22.38 7.45
N SER A 208 5.26 -22.76 8.72
CA SER A 208 5.64 -21.87 9.82
C SER A 208 7.10 -21.42 9.75
N ASP A 209 8.01 -22.28 9.28
CA ASP A 209 9.43 -21.96 9.18
C ASP A 209 9.70 -20.88 8.12
N LEU A 210 9.01 -20.97 6.98
CA LEU A 210 9.06 -19.93 5.97
C LEU A 210 8.49 -18.60 6.48
N CYS A 211 7.36 -18.63 7.19
CA CYS A 211 6.78 -17.42 7.79
C CYS A 211 7.72 -16.77 8.81
N LEU A 212 8.33 -17.54 9.70
CA LEU A 212 9.21 -17.01 10.74
C LEU A 212 10.48 -16.40 10.13
N SER A 213 11.10 -17.10 9.19
CA SER A 213 12.34 -16.63 8.54
C SER A 213 12.12 -15.36 7.71
N THR A 214 11.09 -15.35 6.86
CA THR A 214 10.76 -14.18 6.04
C THR A 214 10.23 -13.02 6.87
N GLY A 215 9.38 -13.29 7.86
CA GLY A 215 8.86 -12.28 8.80
C GLY A 215 9.99 -11.59 9.58
N ALA A 216 10.98 -12.35 10.06
CA ALA A 216 12.15 -11.79 10.73
C ALA A 216 12.96 -10.86 9.80
N SER A 217 13.18 -11.27 8.54
CA SER A 217 13.86 -10.42 7.55
C SER A 217 13.08 -9.14 7.26
N LEU A 218 11.76 -9.23 7.08
CA LEU A 218 10.89 -8.08 6.85
C LEU A 218 10.98 -7.08 8.01
N ILE A 219 10.91 -7.52 9.27
CA ILE A 219 10.99 -6.61 10.42
C ILE A 219 12.27 -5.77 10.40
N VAL A 220 13.41 -6.37 10.03
CA VAL A 220 14.70 -5.68 9.92
C VAL A 220 14.66 -4.69 8.75
N ALA A 221 14.28 -5.16 7.56
CA ALA A 221 14.25 -4.32 6.36
C ALA A 221 13.32 -3.10 6.54
N TYR A 222 12.10 -3.33 7.03
CA TYR A 222 11.12 -2.27 7.29
C TYR A 222 11.64 -1.19 8.26
N LYS A 223 12.45 -1.55 9.26
CA LYS A 223 13.07 -0.58 10.16
C LYS A 223 14.09 0.32 9.46
N GLU A 224 14.80 -0.20 8.46
CA GLU A 224 15.85 0.53 7.76
C GLU A 224 15.34 1.40 6.60
N VAL A 225 14.25 0.98 5.94
CA VAL A 225 13.73 1.67 4.75
C VAL A 225 12.46 2.48 4.98
N SER A 226 11.91 2.46 6.20
CA SER A 226 10.75 3.28 6.55
C SER A 226 11.12 4.76 6.70
N LEU A 227 10.23 5.64 6.25
CA LEU A 227 10.38 7.11 6.32
C LEU A 227 9.88 7.72 7.65
N ARG A 228 9.61 6.88 8.67
CA ARG A 228 9.08 7.29 9.98
C ARG A 228 10.07 8.21 10.72
#